data_AF-A0A415UEM1-F1
#
_entry.id   AF-A0A415UEM1-F1
#
_cell.length_a   1.000
_cell.length_b   1.000
_cell.length_c   1.000
_cell.angle_alpha   90.00
_cell.angle_beta   90.00
_cell.angle_gamma   90.00
#
_symmetry.space_group_name_H-M   'P 1'
#
loop_
_entity.id
_entity.type
_entity.pdbx_description
1 polymer ?
#
loop_
_entity_poly.entity_id
_entity_poly.type
_entity_poly.pdbx_seq_one_letter_code
_entity_poly.pdbx_strand_id
1 'polypeptide(L)'
;MGYVLTSRAMDINTTDEELCYILGYLATPNRIKYIEAQVPYGKEQAFCLAYPGQHYDEMKITSDKQSYQFRIILNYNGNCPEPLKQALTTGGGAFKNNCISRGRFVEKIINEYGFRFFDIPDANLIRDNVKIKHLKYIDAFDEGYNIPLLGKC
;
A
#
# COMPACT_ATOMS: atom_id res chain seq x y z
N MET A 1 8.38 12.77 5.75
CA MET A 1 8.28 12.12 4.43
C MET A 1 7.51 13.03 3.49
N GLY A 2 7.77 12.96 2.19
CA GLY A 2 7.13 13.82 1.18
C GLY A 2 5.92 13.16 0.50
N TYR A 3 5.04 13.97 -0.09
CA TYR A 3 4.00 13.52 -1.01
C TYR A 3 4.43 13.91 -2.43
N VAL A 4 4.54 12.93 -3.34
CA VAL A 4 4.97 13.13 -4.73
C VAL A 4 3.83 12.91 -5.73
N LEU A 5 2.71 12.33 -5.29
CA LEU A 5 1.54 12.13 -6.12
C LEU A 5 0.73 13.41 -6.26
N THR A 6 0.09 13.56 -7.43
CA THR A 6 -0.84 14.67 -7.68
C THR A 6 -2.23 14.33 -7.15
N SER A 7 -3.10 15.34 -7.04
CA SER A 7 -4.51 15.16 -6.65
C SER A 7 -5.32 14.24 -7.56
N ARG A 8 -4.82 13.92 -8.77
CA ARG A 8 -5.43 12.98 -9.71
C ARG A 8 -5.20 11.51 -9.36
N ALA A 9 -4.25 11.22 -8.47
CA ALA A 9 -4.03 9.84 -8.03
C ALA A 9 -5.25 9.35 -7.22
N MET A 10 -5.60 8.09 -7.42
CA MET A 10 -6.77 7.48 -6.77
C MET A 10 -6.45 7.05 -5.34
N ASP A 11 -7.47 7.08 -4.49
CA ASP A 11 -7.45 6.63 -3.09
C ASP A 11 -8.47 5.51 -2.86
N ILE A 12 -8.45 4.92 -1.67
CA ILE A 12 -9.53 4.06 -1.15
C ILE A 12 -10.29 4.88 -0.12
N ASN A 13 -11.60 5.03 -0.32
CA ASN A 13 -12.46 5.71 0.64
C ASN A 13 -12.77 4.75 1.80
N THR A 14 -12.45 5.14 3.02
CA THR A 14 -12.62 4.34 4.23
C THR A 14 -12.96 5.24 5.41
N THR A 15 -13.72 4.74 6.36
CA THR A 15 -13.72 5.26 7.73
C THR A 15 -12.36 4.98 8.40
N ASP A 16 -12.10 5.63 9.55
CA ASP A 16 -10.86 5.37 10.32
C ASP A 16 -10.79 3.92 10.84
N GLU A 17 -11.94 3.35 11.22
CA GLU A 17 -12.04 1.96 11.67
C GLU A 17 -11.72 0.97 10.53
N GLU A 18 -12.32 1.17 9.36
CA GLU A 18 -12.03 0.39 8.16
C GLU A 18 -10.56 0.53 7.73
N LEU A 19 -9.98 1.73 7.85
CA LEU A 19 -8.56 1.96 7.59
C LEU A 19 -7.71 1.11 8.54
N CYS A 20 -7.96 1.18 9.85
CA CYS A 20 -7.19 0.42 10.85
C CYS A 20 -7.30 -1.08 10.60
N TYR A 21 -8.50 -1.57 10.28
CA TYR A 21 -8.72 -2.97 9.91
C TYR A 21 -7.91 -3.39 8.67
N ILE A 22 -7.90 -2.56 7.62
CA ILE A 22 -7.11 -2.80 6.40
C ILE A 22 -5.61 -2.78 6.71
N LEU A 23 -5.13 -1.85 7.53
CA LEU A 23 -3.72 -1.79 7.93
C LEU A 23 -3.29 -3.06 8.64
N GLY A 24 -4.14 -3.60 9.52
CA GLY A 24 -3.94 -4.90 10.18
C GLY A 24 -3.83 -6.02 9.15
N TYR A 25 -4.82 -6.14 8.26
CA TYR A 25 -4.84 -7.15 7.21
C TYR A 25 -3.59 -7.14 6.32
N LEU A 26 -3.13 -5.95 5.93
CA LEU A 26 -1.93 -5.74 5.12
C LEU A 26 -0.63 -6.00 5.88
N ALA A 27 -0.62 -5.76 7.19
CA ALA A 27 0.53 -6.00 8.06
C ALA A 27 0.72 -7.49 8.40
N THR A 28 -0.29 -8.35 8.19
CA THR A 28 -0.12 -9.80 8.36
C THR A 28 1.06 -10.30 7.52
N PRO A 29 2.02 -11.05 8.12
CA PRO A 29 3.12 -11.64 7.38
C PRO A 29 2.64 -12.41 6.14
N ASN A 30 3.40 -12.33 5.06
CA ASN A 30 3.09 -12.96 3.76
C ASN A 30 1.81 -12.47 3.06
N ARG A 31 1.10 -11.44 3.55
CA ARG A 31 -0.05 -10.86 2.82
C ARG A 31 0.40 -10.05 1.62
N ILE A 32 1.27 -9.08 1.87
CA ILE A 32 1.90 -8.26 0.83
C ILE A 32 3.10 -9.04 0.29
N LYS A 33 3.18 -9.16 -1.04
CA LYS A 33 4.38 -9.61 -1.74
C LYS A 33 5.42 -8.49 -1.76
N TYR A 34 5.01 -7.29 -2.17
CA TYR A 34 5.78 -6.05 -2.05
C TYR A 34 4.88 -4.83 -2.31
N ILE A 35 5.31 -3.66 -1.84
CA ILE A 35 4.76 -2.38 -2.27
C ILE A 35 5.71 -1.78 -3.30
N GLU A 36 5.23 -1.63 -4.52
CA GLU A 36 6.01 -1.17 -5.65
C GLU A 36 5.97 0.35 -5.74
N ALA A 37 7.13 0.96 -5.94
CA ALA A 37 7.28 2.31 -6.45
C ALA A 37 7.87 2.26 -7.86
N GLN A 38 7.14 2.75 -8.86
CA GLN A 38 7.72 3.05 -10.15
C GLN A 38 7.89 4.56 -10.30
N VAL A 39 9.11 4.98 -10.63
CA VAL A 39 9.51 6.39 -10.72
C VAL A 39 9.76 6.78 -12.17
N PRO A 40 9.09 7.84 -12.69
CA PRO A 40 9.33 8.35 -14.03
C PRO A 40 10.77 8.84 -14.21
N TYR A 41 11.32 8.61 -15.40
CA TYR A 41 12.61 9.17 -15.81
C TYR A 41 12.66 10.68 -15.54
N GLY A 42 13.74 11.14 -14.91
CA GLY A 42 13.97 12.55 -14.57
C GLY A 42 13.23 13.02 -13.30
N LYS A 43 12.57 12.12 -12.56
CA LYS A 43 11.90 12.43 -11.28
C LYS A 43 12.51 11.68 -10.08
N GLU A 44 13.63 11.00 -10.29
CA GLU A 44 14.34 10.20 -9.30
C GLU A 44 14.78 11.06 -8.11
N GLN A 45 15.32 12.26 -8.37
CA GLN A 45 15.76 13.16 -7.31
C GLN A 45 14.60 13.55 -6.38
N ALA A 46 13.43 13.86 -6.94
CA ALA A 46 12.25 14.20 -6.15
C ALA A 46 11.76 13.01 -5.31
N PHE A 47 11.81 11.79 -5.87
CA PHE A 47 11.50 10.57 -5.12
C PHE A 47 12.49 10.36 -3.97
N CYS A 48 13.80 10.43 -4.23
CA CYS A 48 14.84 10.22 -3.21
C CYS A 48 14.79 11.26 -2.08
N LEU A 49 14.37 12.49 -2.38
CA LEU A 49 14.13 13.52 -1.36
C LEU A 49 12.89 13.19 -0.51
N ALA A 50 11.82 12.68 -1.13
CA ALA A 50 10.58 12.35 -0.43
C ALA A 50 10.68 11.05 0.41
N TYR A 51 11.42 10.06 -0.10
CA TYR A 51 11.62 8.73 0.48
C TYR A 51 13.11 8.33 0.53
N PRO A 52 13.92 8.99 1.39
CA PRO A 52 15.35 8.74 1.45
C PRO A 52 15.67 7.27 1.74
N GLY A 53 16.51 6.68 0.87
CA GLY A 53 16.99 5.29 1.02
C GLY A 53 15.95 4.21 0.72
N GLN A 54 14.77 4.53 0.20
CA GLN A 54 13.80 3.53 -0.24
C GLN A 54 14.04 3.09 -1.68
N HIS A 55 13.77 1.81 -1.96
CA HIS A 55 13.90 1.23 -3.29
C HIS A 55 12.76 1.67 -4.23
N TYR A 56 13.07 1.75 -5.53
CA TYR A 56 12.12 2.03 -6.59
C TYR A 56 12.57 1.37 -7.90
N ASP A 57 11.60 1.11 -8.78
CA ASP A 57 11.83 0.71 -10.17
C ASP A 57 11.80 1.94 -11.09
N GLU A 58 12.79 2.05 -11.97
CA GLU A 58 12.85 3.13 -12.96
C GLU A 58 11.89 2.90 -14.13
N MET A 59 11.10 3.92 -14.48
CA MET A 59 10.39 3.93 -15.75
C MET A 59 11.30 4.49 -16.84
N LYS A 60 11.35 3.80 -17.98
CA LYS A 60 12.10 4.25 -19.14
C LYS A 60 11.54 5.56 -19.68
N ILE A 61 12.41 6.38 -20.29
CA ILE A 61 12.01 7.60 -21.01
C ILE A 61 10.97 7.33 -22.11
N THR A 62 10.99 6.13 -22.70
CA THR A 62 10.05 5.69 -23.74
C THR A 62 8.73 5.15 -23.17
N SER A 63 8.49 5.22 -21.86
CA SER A 63 7.23 4.77 -21.27
C SER A 63 6.08 5.70 -21.68
N ASP A 64 4.95 5.09 -22.00
CA ASP A 64 3.66 5.74 -22.21
C ASP A 64 3.15 6.48 -20.97
N LYS A 65 3.64 6.11 -19.78
CA LYS A 65 3.27 6.69 -18.49
C LYS A 65 4.44 7.46 -17.89
N GLN A 66 4.18 8.72 -17.53
CA GLN A 66 5.20 9.66 -17.02
C GLN A 66 4.83 10.25 -15.64
N SER A 67 3.95 9.55 -14.92
CA SER A 67 3.58 9.83 -13.52
C SER A 67 4.02 8.69 -12.63
N TYR A 68 4.39 8.99 -11.37
CA TYR A 68 4.65 7.98 -10.36
C TYR A 68 3.52 6.96 -10.29
N GLN A 69 3.88 5.69 -10.15
CA GLN A 69 2.92 4.61 -9.96
C GLN A 69 3.28 3.84 -8.70
N PHE A 70 2.44 3.98 -7.67
CA PHE A 70 2.57 3.25 -6.43
C PHE A 70 1.49 2.19 -6.34
N ARG A 71 1.88 0.95 -6.03
CA ARG A 71 0.99 -0.22 -6.05
C ARG A 71 1.31 -1.15 -4.89
N ILE A 72 0.27 -1.79 -4.35
CA ILE A 72 0.44 -2.92 -3.43
C ILE A 72 0.24 -4.18 -4.25
N ILE A 73 1.23 -5.07 -4.24
CA ILE A 73 1.12 -6.41 -4.82
C ILE A 73 0.91 -7.39 -3.67
N LEU A 74 -0.27 -8.00 -3.61
CA LEU A 74 -0.62 -9.03 -2.65
C LEU A 74 -0.05 -10.37 -3.10
N ASN A 75 0.44 -11.14 -2.14
CA ASN A 75 0.74 -12.56 -2.31
C ASN A 75 -0.52 -13.40 -2.12
N TYR A 76 -1.38 -12.99 -1.18
CA TYR A 76 -2.68 -13.60 -0.89
C TYR A 76 -3.76 -12.54 -0.71
N ASN A 77 -4.88 -12.70 -1.42
CA ASN A 77 -6.04 -11.82 -1.37
C ASN A 77 -7.27 -12.46 -0.71
N GLY A 78 -7.14 -13.64 -0.08
CA GLY A 78 -8.26 -14.28 0.62
C GLY A 78 -8.76 -13.45 1.80
N ASN A 79 -10.08 -13.49 2.06
CA ASN A 79 -10.75 -12.70 3.10
C ASN A 79 -10.41 -11.20 3.03
N CYS A 80 -10.20 -10.66 1.83
CA CYS A 80 -9.85 -9.27 1.63
C CYS A 80 -10.97 -8.35 2.15
N PRO A 81 -10.66 -7.33 2.99
CA PRO A 81 -11.63 -6.34 3.43
C PRO A 81 -12.34 -5.69 2.24
N GLU A 82 -13.65 -5.48 2.33
CA GLU A 82 -14.47 -5.06 1.18
C GLU A 82 -13.95 -3.78 0.47
N PRO A 83 -13.55 -2.70 1.17
CA PRO A 83 -12.98 -1.52 0.50
C PRO A 83 -11.69 -1.82 -0.27
N LEU A 84 -10.86 -2.72 0.27
CA LEU A 84 -9.62 -3.15 -0.36
C LEU A 84 -9.90 -4.08 -1.55
N LYS A 85 -10.88 -4.98 -1.42
CA LYS A 85 -11.33 -5.91 -2.46
C LYS A 85 -11.85 -5.18 -3.68
N GLN A 86 -12.66 -4.14 -3.49
CA GLN A 86 -13.15 -3.27 -4.57
C GLN A 86 -12.02 -2.49 -5.27
N ALA A 87 -10.87 -2.32 -4.60
CA ALA A 87 -9.69 -1.67 -5.16
C ALA A 87 -8.77 -2.62 -5.96
N LEU A 88 -9.01 -3.94 -5.91
CA LEU A 88 -8.22 -4.91 -6.67
C LEU A 88 -8.41 -4.70 -8.18
N THR A 89 -7.30 -4.71 -8.91
CA THR A 89 -7.34 -4.58 -10.37
C THR A 89 -7.95 -5.81 -11.01
N THR A 90 -9.00 -5.59 -11.81
CA THR A 90 -9.74 -6.63 -12.53
C THR A 90 -9.18 -6.95 -13.93
N GLY A 91 -8.18 -6.19 -14.40
CA GLY A 91 -7.57 -6.31 -15.73
C GLY A 91 -6.69 -7.54 -15.93
N GLY A 92 -6.19 -7.72 -17.17
CA GLY A 92 -5.22 -8.76 -17.50
C GLY A 92 -3.80 -8.41 -17.03
N GLY A 93 -2.98 -9.43 -16.71
CA GLY A 93 -1.60 -9.27 -16.27
C GLY A 93 -1.19 -10.31 -15.22
N ALA A 94 0.10 -10.37 -14.89
CA ALA A 94 0.65 -11.35 -13.96
C ALA A 94 0.09 -11.26 -12.53
N PHE A 95 -0.48 -10.10 -12.15
CA PHE A 95 -1.02 -9.83 -10.82
C PHE A 95 -2.53 -9.54 -10.82
N LYS A 96 -3.26 -10.09 -11.79
CA LYS A 96 -4.73 -10.00 -11.82
C LYS A 96 -5.32 -10.40 -10.46
N ASN A 97 -6.24 -9.60 -9.95
CA ASN A 97 -6.89 -9.74 -8.62
C ASN A 97 -5.95 -9.67 -7.40
N ASN A 98 -4.66 -9.33 -7.59
CA ASN A 98 -3.68 -9.22 -6.50
C ASN A 98 -2.95 -7.87 -6.50
N CYS A 99 -3.34 -6.93 -7.35
CA CYS A 99 -2.73 -5.61 -7.43
C CYS A 99 -3.74 -4.54 -7.00
N ILE A 100 -3.29 -3.61 -6.17
CA ILE A 100 -4.04 -2.42 -5.77
C ILE A 100 -3.30 -1.20 -6.31
N SER A 101 -3.88 -0.57 -7.33
CA SER A 101 -3.34 0.65 -7.94
C SER A 101 -4.10 1.87 -7.43
N ARG A 102 -3.85 2.24 -6.16
CA ARG A 102 -4.44 3.38 -5.45
C ARG A 102 -3.33 4.23 -4.85
N GLY A 103 -2.65 4.98 -5.70
CA GLY A 103 -1.42 5.67 -5.33
C GLY A 103 -1.53 6.51 -4.05
N ARG A 104 -2.62 7.27 -3.87
CA ARG A 104 -2.80 8.08 -2.65
C ARG A 104 -2.94 7.23 -1.40
N PHE A 105 -3.62 6.10 -1.51
CA PHE A 105 -3.71 5.14 -0.41
C PHE A 105 -2.32 4.61 -0.05
N VAL A 106 -1.53 4.22 -1.06
CA VAL A 106 -0.17 3.71 -0.86
C VAL A 106 0.74 4.76 -0.21
N GLU A 107 0.69 5.99 -0.72
CA GLU A 107 1.46 7.12 -0.17
C GLU A 107 1.08 7.42 1.29
N LYS A 108 -0.22 7.38 1.61
CA LYS A 108 -0.73 7.51 2.98
C LYS A 108 -0.17 6.43 3.91
N ILE A 109 -0.24 5.15 3.54
CA ILE A 109 0.23 4.07 4.42
C ILE A 109 1.74 4.10 4.64
N ILE A 110 2.52 4.52 3.65
CA ILE A 110 3.97 4.69 3.77
C ILE A 110 4.30 5.88 4.67
N ASN A 111 3.71 7.04 4.39
CA ASN A 111 4.04 8.29 5.07
C ASN A 111 3.60 8.32 6.52
N GLU A 112 2.51 7.63 6.84
CA GLU A 112 1.83 7.80 8.12
C GLU A 112 1.82 6.57 9.00
N TYR A 113 1.99 5.37 8.42
CA TYR A 113 1.85 4.12 9.16
C TYR A 113 3.10 3.23 9.10
N GLY A 114 4.16 3.66 8.42
CA GLY A 114 5.46 2.98 8.46
C GLY A 114 5.60 1.81 7.49
N PHE A 115 4.68 1.66 6.53
CA PHE A 115 4.92 0.80 5.37
C PHE A 115 6.09 1.34 4.55
N ARG A 116 6.75 0.47 3.78
CA ARG A 116 7.94 0.81 3.00
C ARG A 116 7.89 0.14 1.63
N PHE A 117 8.47 0.79 0.63
CA PHE A 117 8.57 0.20 -0.71
C PHE A 117 9.53 -0.98 -0.71
N PHE A 118 9.12 -2.08 -1.35
CA PHE A 118 9.86 -3.35 -1.51
C PHE A 118 10.30 -4.08 -0.24
N ASP A 119 10.03 -3.53 0.95
CA ASP A 119 10.33 -4.16 2.22
C ASP A 119 9.12 -4.98 2.74
N ILE A 120 9.40 -5.96 3.61
CA ILE A 120 8.37 -6.69 4.34
C ILE A 120 7.74 -5.75 5.37
N PRO A 121 6.40 -5.70 5.51
CA PRO A 121 5.76 -4.91 6.55
C PRO A 121 6.24 -5.26 7.96
N ASP A 122 6.64 -4.24 8.73
CA ASP A 122 6.91 -4.38 10.17
C ASP A 122 5.61 -4.17 10.94
N ALA A 123 4.96 -5.27 11.30
CA ALA A 123 3.66 -5.25 11.97
C ALA A 123 3.69 -4.49 13.31
N ASN A 124 4.80 -4.54 14.05
CA ASN A 124 4.90 -3.84 15.33
C ASN A 124 4.97 -2.33 15.11
N LEU A 125 5.84 -1.88 14.20
CA LEU A 125 5.93 -0.46 13.84
C LEU A 125 4.59 0.08 13.32
N ILE A 126 3.92 -0.68 12.45
CA ILE A 126 2.64 -0.27 11.88
C ILE A 126 1.57 -0.19 12.97
N ARG A 127 1.50 -1.19 13.84
CA ARG A 127 0.55 -1.21 14.97
C ARG A 127 0.80 -0.06 15.94
N ASP A 128 2.05 0.26 16.23
CA ASP A 128 2.41 1.40 17.10
C ASP A 128 1.96 2.74 16.48
N ASN A 129 2.15 2.91 15.17
CA ASN A 129 1.67 4.10 14.46
C ASN A 129 0.13 4.19 14.46
N VAL A 130 -0.57 3.06 14.30
CA VAL A 130 -2.04 2.99 14.45
C VAL A 130 -2.45 3.37 15.86
N LYS A 131 -1.78 2.85 16.89
CA LYS A 131 -2.08 3.18 18.29
C LYS A 131 -1.91 4.67 18.60
N ILE A 132 -0.89 5.32 18.02
CA ILE A 132 -0.63 6.75 18.19
C ILE A 132 -1.73 7.60 17.53
N LYS A 133 -2.16 7.24 16.31
CA LYS A 133 -3.10 8.03 15.51
C LYS A 133 -4.57 7.73 15.82
N HIS A 134 -4.87 6.46 16.09
CA HIS A 134 -6.21 5.88 16.13
C HIS A 134 -6.36 4.91 17.32
N LEU A 135 -5.99 5.35 18.52
CA LEU A 135 -6.04 4.51 19.73
C LEU A 135 -7.38 3.77 19.91
N LYS A 136 -8.49 4.42 19.54
CA LYS A 136 -9.85 3.88 19.60
C LYS A 136 -10.06 2.64 18.70
N TYR A 137 -9.30 2.51 17.62
CA TYR A 137 -9.47 1.48 16.58
C TYR A 137 -8.32 0.48 16.54
N ILE A 138 -7.56 0.36 17.64
CA ILE A 138 -6.49 -0.62 17.75
C ILE A 138 -7.03 -2.07 17.68
N ASP A 139 -8.21 -2.31 18.23
CA ASP A 139 -8.86 -3.61 18.18
C ASP A 139 -9.23 -3.98 16.73
N ALA A 140 -9.69 -3.00 15.93
CA ALA A 140 -9.96 -3.21 14.50
C ALA A 140 -8.68 -3.60 13.73
N PHE A 141 -7.54 -2.97 14.05
CA PHE A 141 -6.24 -3.40 13.51
C PHE A 141 -5.91 -4.84 13.89
N ASP A 142 -6.07 -5.19 15.17
CA ASP A 142 -5.75 -6.53 15.66
C ASP A 142 -6.66 -7.58 15.02
N GLU A 143 -7.95 -7.29 14.84
CA GLU A 143 -8.88 -8.14 14.11
C GLU A 143 -8.43 -8.34 12.66
N GLY A 144 -8.09 -7.27 11.95
CA GLY A 144 -7.59 -7.31 10.58
C GLY A 144 -6.31 -8.14 10.46
N TYR A 145 -5.38 -7.95 11.40
CA TYR A 145 -4.09 -8.66 11.44
C TYR A 145 -4.26 -10.17 11.60
N ASN A 146 -5.26 -10.58 12.37
CA ASN A 146 -5.54 -11.98 12.67
C ASN A 146 -6.38 -12.70 11.61
N ILE A 147 -6.76 -12.02 10.51
CA ILE A 147 -7.47 -12.67 9.40
C ILE A 147 -6.61 -13.80 8.81
N PRO A 148 -7.12 -15.04 8.68
CA PRO A 148 -6.35 -16.15 8.14
C PRO A 148 -5.86 -15.92 6.70
N LEU A 149 -4.68 -16.46 6.38
CA LEU A 149 -4.15 -16.57 5.01
C LEU A 149 -4.77 -17.77 4.28
N LEU A 150 -6.09 -17.80 4.17
CA LEU A 150 -6.83 -18.91 3.56
C LEU A 150 -7.71 -18.42 2.40
N GLY A 151 -7.78 -19.21 1.34
CA GLY A 151 -8.61 -18.94 0.15
C GLY A 151 -8.01 -17.95 -0.85
N LYS A 152 -8.74 -17.71 -1.94
CA LYS A 152 -8.49 -16.64 -2.93
C LYS A 152 -9.80 -15.89 -3.16
N CYS A 153 -9.73 -14.57 -3.31
CA CYS A 153 -10.85 -13.73 -3.75
C CYS A 153 -10.93 -13.66 -5.27
#